data_AF-A0A936SST2-F1
#
_entry.id   AF-A0A936SST2-F1
#
_cell.length_a   1.000
_cell.length_b   1.000
_cell.length_c   1.000
_cell.angle_alpha   90.00
_cell.angle_beta   90.00
_cell.angle_gamma   90.00
#
_symmetry.space_group_name_H-M   'P 1'
#
loop_
_entity.id
_entity.type
_entity.pdbx_description
1 polymer ?
#
loop_
_entity_poly.entity_id
_entity_poly.type
_entity_poly.pdbx_seq_one_letter_code
_entity_poly.pdbx_strand_id
1 'polypeptide(L)'
;MPNNRQVSIQDMPPFHRARNRASQAQTSINGTKAQALQRSLWGINLYPTRAASEWIEFDSMINVRPSGGNRSRHVERAETREAVTDIVNRLVES
;
A
#
# COMPACT_ATOMS: atom_id res chain seq x y z
N MET A 1 23.70 -29.97 -7.13
CA MET A 1 22.29 -29.82 -6.72
C MET A 1 22.26 -29.15 -5.35
N PRO A 2 21.75 -27.91 -5.17
CA PRO A 2 21.59 -27.36 -3.83
C PRO A 2 20.31 -27.92 -3.18
N ASN A 3 20.44 -28.23 -1.90
CA ASN A 3 19.47 -28.92 -1.05
C ASN A 3 18.49 -27.89 -0.46
N ASN A 4 17.21 -27.95 -0.83
CA ASN A 4 16.16 -27.08 -0.30
C ASN A 4 15.73 -27.56 1.09
N ARG A 5 16.29 -26.98 2.16
CA ARG A 5 15.73 -27.11 3.51
C ARG A 5 14.63 -26.07 3.71
N GLN A 6 13.37 -26.51 3.75
CA GLN A 6 12.30 -25.69 4.31
C GLN A 6 12.60 -25.48 5.80
N VAL A 7 12.71 -24.24 6.24
CA VAL A 7 12.80 -23.91 7.67
C VAL A 7 11.39 -23.59 8.15
N SER A 8 10.88 -24.40 9.07
CA SER A 8 9.55 -24.23 9.64
C SER A 8 9.57 -23.11 10.67
N ILE A 9 8.54 -22.26 10.66
CA ILE A 9 8.39 -21.08 11.55
C ILE A 9 8.30 -21.43 13.03
N GLN A 10 8.23 -22.72 13.37
CA GLN A 10 8.21 -23.25 14.74
C GLN A 10 9.63 -23.46 15.34
N ASP A 11 10.68 -23.42 14.51
CA ASP A 11 12.06 -23.71 14.95
C ASP A 11 12.88 -22.46 15.30
N MET A 12 12.28 -21.27 15.32
CA MET A 12 12.96 -20.02 15.73
C MET A 12 12.80 -19.74 17.23
N PRO A 13 13.89 -19.37 17.95
CA PRO A 13 13.78 -18.97 19.35
C PRO A 13 13.00 -17.65 19.49
N PRO A 14 12.32 -17.42 20.64
CA PRO A 14 11.54 -16.21 20.84
C PRO A 14 12.44 -14.97 20.82
N PHE A 15 12.14 -14.03 19.94
CA PHE A 15 12.80 -12.73 19.92
C PHE A 15 12.55 -12.00 21.24
N HIS A 16 13.58 -11.92 22.10
CA HIS A 16 13.58 -11.05 23.27
C HIS A 16 13.54 -9.59 22.81
N ARG A 17 12.36 -8.97 22.90
CA ARG A 17 12.16 -7.54 22.69
C ARG A 17 12.91 -6.76 23.77
N ALA A 18 14.06 -6.19 23.41
CA ALA A 18 14.77 -5.23 24.26
C ALA A 18 13.91 -3.96 24.42
N ARG A 19 13.51 -3.67 25.66
CA ARG A 19 12.88 -2.41 26.06
C ARG A 19 13.94 -1.32 26.07
N ASN A 20 13.81 -0.32 25.20
CA ASN A 20 14.39 1.01 25.45
C ASN A 20 13.27 1.95 25.89
N ARG A 21 13.16 2.15 27.20
CA ARG A 21 12.52 3.33 27.80
C ARG A 21 13.58 4.42 27.86
N ALA A 22 13.44 5.46 27.06
CA ALA A 22 14.02 6.76 27.35
C ALA A 22 13.03 7.83 26.90
N SER A 23 12.36 8.41 27.90
CA SER A 23 11.96 9.80 28.04
C SER A 23 11.16 10.52 26.93
N GLN A 24 9.91 10.83 27.31
CA GLN A 24 9.30 12.16 27.24
C GLN A 24 9.08 12.81 25.87
N ALA A 25 7.87 12.62 25.33
CA ALA A 25 6.93 13.72 25.03
C ALA A 25 5.64 13.13 24.44
N GLN A 26 4.61 12.97 25.28
CA GLN A 26 3.24 12.83 24.78
C GLN A 26 2.74 14.24 24.47
N THR A 27 3.19 14.83 23.36
CA THR A 27 2.57 16.05 22.85
C THR A 27 1.37 15.63 22.02
N SER A 28 0.19 15.75 22.61
CA SER A 28 -1.08 15.73 21.88
C SER A 28 -1.07 16.89 20.88
N ILE A 29 -0.66 16.62 19.65
CA ILE A 29 -0.94 17.52 18.54
C ILE A 29 -2.38 17.23 18.11
N ASN A 30 -3.29 18.15 18.43
CA ASN A 30 -4.58 18.25 17.77
C ASN A 30 -4.34 18.46 16.26
N GLY A 31 -4.18 17.37 15.52
CA GLY A 31 -3.81 17.35 14.12
C GLY A 31 -4.87 16.63 13.31
N THR A 32 -5.98 17.31 13.02
CA THR A 32 -7.04 16.89 12.09
C THR A 32 -6.58 16.64 10.64
N LYS A 33 -5.27 16.60 10.35
CA LYS A 33 -4.70 16.43 9.00
C LYS A 33 -4.32 15.00 8.62
N ALA A 34 -4.05 14.09 9.56
CA ALA A 34 -3.51 12.76 9.22
C ALA A 34 -4.56 11.73 8.77
N GLN A 35 -5.86 11.98 8.99
CA GLN A 35 -6.94 11.05 8.61
C GLN A 35 -7.43 11.27 7.18
N ALA A 36 -7.35 12.50 6.67
CA ALA A 36 -7.71 12.82 5.28
C ALA A 36 -6.77 12.14 4.28
N LEU A 37 -5.48 12.05 4.61
CA LEU A 37 -4.46 11.43 3.75
C LEU A 37 -4.71 9.92 3.54
N GLN A 38 -5.19 9.22 4.56
CA GLN A 38 -5.50 7.78 4.51
C GLN A 38 -6.85 7.47 3.84
N ARG A 39 -7.73 8.47 3.62
CA ARG A 39 -9.01 8.28 2.92
C ARG A 39 -8.87 8.24 1.40
N SER A 40 -7.84 8.90 0.86
CA SER A 40 -7.63 9.05 -0.58
C SER A 40 -6.45 8.23 -1.11
N LEU A 41 -5.97 7.25 -0.33
CA LEU A 41 -4.85 6.40 -0.74
C LEU A 41 -5.34 5.27 -1.65
N TRP A 42 -4.73 5.17 -2.83
CA TRP A 42 -4.99 4.13 -3.82
C TRP A 42 -3.67 3.53 -4.30
N GLY A 43 -3.63 2.20 -4.44
CA GLY A 43 -2.50 1.48 -4.99
C GLY A 43 -2.71 1.09 -6.45
N ILE A 44 -1.66 1.28 -7.25
CA ILE A 44 -1.56 0.84 -8.64
C ILE A 44 -0.22 0.17 -8.90
N ASN A 45 -0.17 -0.71 -9.90
CA ASN A 45 1.08 -1.21 -10.46
C ASN A 45 1.28 -0.63 -11.86
N LEU A 46 2.51 -0.26 -12.19
CA LEU A 46 2.89 0.27 -13.52
C LEU A 46 3.75 -0.74 -14.27
N TYR A 47 3.43 -0.98 -15.53
CA TYR A 47 4.14 -1.88 -16.45
C TYR A 47 4.52 -1.15 -17.74
N PRO A 48 5.60 -0.35 -17.74
CA PRO A 48 5.97 0.51 -18.87
C PRO A 48 6.25 -0.22 -20.20
N THR A 49 6.48 -1.53 -20.14
CA THR A 49 6.75 -2.37 -21.31
C THR A 49 5.49 -3.00 -21.92
N ARG A 50 4.32 -2.85 -21.28
CA ARG A 50 3.02 -3.29 -21.81
C ARG A 50 2.39 -2.20 -22.67
N ALA A 51 1.36 -2.57 -23.43
CA ALA A 51 0.57 -1.61 -24.18
C ALA A 51 -0.08 -0.56 -23.27
N ALA A 52 -0.32 0.64 -23.77
CA ALA A 52 -0.89 1.76 -23.00
C ALA A 52 -2.26 1.45 -22.37
N SER A 53 -3.02 0.49 -22.90
CA SER A 53 -4.28 0.04 -22.30
C SER A 53 -4.10 -0.89 -21.09
N GLU A 54 -2.91 -1.46 -20.90
CA GLU A 54 -2.61 -2.50 -19.91
C GLU A 54 -1.45 -2.14 -18.98
N TRP A 55 -0.82 -0.99 -19.21
CA TRP A 55 0.35 -0.56 -18.44
C TRP A 55 0.02 -0.09 -17.01
N ILE A 56 -1.25 0.19 -16.70
CA ILE A 56 -1.73 0.51 -15.34
C ILE A 56 -2.65 -0.61 -14.86
N GLU A 57 -2.26 -1.25 -13.76
CA GLU A 57 -3.08 -2.26 -13.09
C GLU A 57 -3.62 -1.72 -11.75
N PHE A 58 -4.93 -1.80 -11.58
CA PHE A 58 -5.66 -1.27 -10.42
C PHE A 58 -5.86 -2.30 -9.31
N ASP A 59 -5.12 -3.40 -9.36
CA ASP A 59 -5.29 -4.52 -8.45
C ASP A 59 -4.15 -4.57 -7.42
N SER A 60 -4.47 -4.27 -6.15
CA SER A 60 -3.50 -4.24 -5.07
C SER A 60 -4.15 -4.51 -3.73
N MET A 61 -3.44 -5.20 -2.84
CA MET A 61 -3.93 -5.50 -1.48
C MET A 61 -4.26 -4.24 -0.67
N ILE A 62 -3.61 -3.10 -0.96
CA ILE A 62 -3.86 -1.83 -0.28
C ILE A 62 -5.25 -1.24 -0.56
N ASN A 63 -5.90 -1.66 -1.65
CA ASN A 63 -7.21 -1.14 -2.07
C ASN A 63 -8.39 -1.78 -1.31
N VAL A 64 -8.15 -2.84 -0.53
CA VAL A 64 -9.18 -3.45 0.33
C VAL A 64 -9.49 -2.51 1.49
N ARG A 65 -10.48 -1.65 1.31
CA ARG A 65 -10.84 -0.59 2.25
C ARG A 65 -12.37 -0.46 2.40
N PRO A 66 -13.02 -1.37 3.16
CA PRO A 66 -14.46 -1.33 3.37
C PRO A 66 -14.96 0.02 3.93
N SER A 67 -14.17 0.68 4.78
CA SER A 67 -14.47 2.01 5.33
C SER A 67 -14.39 3.15 4.31
N GLY A 68 -13.81 2.91 3.13
CA GLY A 68 -13.74 3.82 1.99
C GLY A 68 -14.69 3.44 0.85
N GLY A 69 -15.55 2.43 1.05
CA GLY A 69 -16.49 1.97 0.03
C GLY A 69 -15.91 1.02 -1.02
N ASN A 70 -14.67 0.54 -0.87
CA ASN A 70 -14.04 -0.42 -1.79
C ASN A 70 -13.72 -1.71 -1.05
N ARG A 71 -14.43 -2.80 -1.34
CA ARG A 71 -14.31 -4.06 -0.59
C ARG A 71 -13.42 -5.09 -1.29
N SER A 72 -12.90 -4.76 -2.47
CA SER A 72 -12.01 -5.61 -3.23
C SER A 72 -10.60 -5.01 -3.32
N ARG A 73 -9.67 -5.83 -3.81
CA ARG A 73 -8.30 -5.44 -4.17
C ARG A 73 -8.24 -4.59 -5.45
N HIS A 74 -9.32 -4.64 -6.24
CA HIS A 74 -9.48 -3.83 -7.44
C HIS A 74 -10.09 -2.47 -7.08
N VAL A 75 -9.73 -1.41 -7.79
CA VAL A 75 -10.42 -0.10 -7.68
C VAL A 75 -11.75 -0.17 -8.44
N GLU A 76 -12.87 -0.36 -7.74
CA GLU A 76 -14.18 -0.62 -8.37
C GLU A 76 -14.75 0.60 -9.10
N ARG A 77 -14.54 1.80 -8.54
CA ARG A 77 -15.07 3.05 -9.11
C ARG A 77 -14.33 3.44 -10.38
N ALA A 78 -15.08 3.60 -11.48
CA ALA A 78 -14.53 4.05 -12.76
C ALA A 78 -13.90 5.44 -12.65
N GLU A 79 -14.57 6.38 -11.99
CA GLU A 79 -14.09 7.77 -11.87
C GLU A 79 -12.76 7.86 -11.11
N THR A 80 -12.52 6.95 -10.15
CA THR A 80 -11.24 6.87 -9.44
C THR A 80 -10.14 6.34 -10.34
N ARG A 81 -10.43 5.34 -11.18
CA ARG A 81 -9.46 4.80 -12.14
C ARG A 81 -9.09 5.86 -13.19
N GLU A 82 -10.07 6.58 -13.72
CA GLU A 82 -9.87 7.68 -14.67
C GLU A 82 -8.97 8.77 -14.07
N ALA A 83 -9.29 9.25 -12.86
CA ALA A 83 -8.48 10.26 -12.19
C ALA A 83 -7.03 9.81 -11.94
N VAL A 84 -6.83 8.53 -11.59
CA VAL A 84 -5.49 7.96 -11.40
C VAL A 84 -4.75 7.85 -12.75
N THR A 85 -5.41 7.39 -13.81
CA THR A 85 -4.83 7.33 -15.15
C THR A 85 -4.38 8.70 -15.63
N ASP A 86 -5.21 9.74 -15.47
CA ASP A 86 -4.85 11.11 -15.86
C ASP A 86 -3.61 11.62 -15.12
N ILE A 87 -3.53 11.33 -13.81
CA ILE A 87 -2.36 11.70 -13.01
C ILE A 87 -1.12 10.96 -13.49
N VAL A 88 -1.20 9.65 -13.71
CA VAL A 88 -0.07 8.83 -14.17
C VAL A 88 0.42 9.30 -15.54
N ASN A 89 -0.49 9.47 -16.51
CA ASN A 89 -0.14 9.94 -17.85
C ASN A 89 0.62 11.26 -17.80
N ARG A 90 0.13 12.22 -17.00
CA ARG A 90 0.80 13.52 -16.81
C ARG A 90 2.18 13.43 -16.15
N LEU A 91 2.41 12.44 -15.28
CA LEU A 91 3.65 12.32 -14.51
C LEU A 91 4.72 11.45 -15.19
N VAL A 92 4.33 10.55 -16.09
CA VAL A 92 5.22 9.56 -16.69
C VAL A 92 5.53 9.88 -18.16
N GLU A 93 4.60 10.50 -18.90
CA GLU A 93 4.92 11.09 -20.21
C GLU A 93 5.69 12.40 -20.01
N SER A 94 7.01 12.30 -19.83
CA SER A 94 7.98 13.40 -19.78
C SER A 94 9.09 13.18 -20.80
#